data_AF-A0A9P4TMN5-F1
#
_entry.id   AF-A0A9P4TMN5-F1
#
_cell.length_a   1.000
_cell.length_b   1.000
_cell.length_c   1.000
_cell.angle_alpha   90.00
_cell.angle_beta   90.00
_cell.angle_gamma   90.00
#
_symmetry.space_group_name_H-M   'P 1'
#
loop_
_entity.id
_entity.type
_entity.pdbx_description
1 polymer ?
#
loop_
_entity_poly.entity_id
_entity_poly.type
_entity_poly.pdbx_seq_one_letter_code
_entity_poly.pdbx_strand_id
1 'polypeptide(L)'
;MASRFGGPSTTLSRFPRGGGAAVGGRIHRRKTHVIPFSDHAGRSALMVFDSWVTSPLPPLFAFAVYFTHPQVTPETVKPVEVLEAVKRRTPIESCCAIRLDIYFLPGSDGDGGGDEECIAHYRKEKAARGDYTRQIQDLKNSAADDVDGEQQQQGGASDRGNDCVGQLPGVVPSYIDTPNSDYWHKMLFRYPGADWSTDDERLARYVKFDRISEEEYAHATDGNDEFYRLPPVYVWSMPFQESDTTRPGETFVGMAMFDAAHAMMENEANSSWYEARERGWKSW
;
A
#
# COMPACT_ATOMS: atom_id res chain seq x y z
N MET A 1 -42.78 7.46 -71.47
CA MET A 1 -42.46 6.06 -71.11
C MET A 1 -42.70 5.87 -69.63
N ALA A 2 -43.62 4.95 -69.31
CA ALA A 2 -43.71 4.08 -68.13
C ALA A 2 -43.13 4.60 -66.79
N SER A 3 -43.93 4.79 -65.74
CA SER A 3 -44.42 3.73 -64.80
C SER A 3 -43.77 3.99 -63.43
N ARG A 4 -44.36 3.87 -62.24
CA ARG A 4 -45.68 3.46 -61.70
C ARG A 4 -45.63 3.82 -60.20
N PHE A 5 -46.80 4.05 -59.58
CA PHE A 5 -47.26 3.60 -58.23
C PHE A 5 -46.19 3.36 -57.15
N GLY A 6 -46.29 3.85 -55.92
CA GLY A 6 -47.44 4.03 -55.05
C GLY A 6 -46.97 3.68 -53.62
N GLY A 7 -47.43 4.41 -52.59
CA GLY A 7 -47.17 4.08 -51.17
C GLY A 7 -47.75 2.71 -50.77
N PRO A 8 -47.65 2.25 -49.50
CA PRO A 8 -47.91 3.07 -48.31
C PRO A 8 -47.17 2.66 -47.00
N SER A 9 -47.51 3.38 -45.92
CA SER A 9 -47.76 2.88 -44.56
C SER A 9 -46.65 2.36 -43.64
N THR A 10 -46.46 3.13 -42.56
CA THR A 10 -46.38 2.72 -41.14
C THR A 10 -45.72 1.39 -40.78
N THR A 11 -44.63 1.46 -40.01
CA THR A 11 -44.51 0.68 -38.77
C THR A 11 -43.60 1.42 -37.77
N LEU A 12 -44.20 1.96 -36.71
CA LEU A 12 -43.53 2.31 -35.46
C LEU A 12 -43.13 0.99 -34.78
N SER A 13 -41.90 0.54 -34.99
CA SER A 13 -41.31 -0.53 -34.19
C SER A 13 -40.90 0.03 -32.83
N ARG A 14 -41.84 -0.09 -31.88
CA ARG A 14 -41.58 -0.21 -30.45
C ARG A 14 -40.40 -1.17 -30.25
N PHE A 15 -39.26 -0.65 -29.82
CA PHE A 15 -38.28 -1.50 -29.15
C PHE A 15 -38.67 -1.66 -27.68
N PRO A 16 -38.64 -2.90 -27.16
CA PRO A 16 -39.22 -3.24 -25.88
C PRO A 16 -38.48 -2.55 -24.74
N ARG A 17 -39.28 -2.10 -23.76
CA ARG A 17 -38.90 -1.84 -22.38
C ARG A 17 -38.26 -3.13 -21.83
N GLY A 18 -36.95 -3.26 -22.03
CA GLY A 18 -36.14 -4.21 -21.29
C GLY A 18 -36.01 -3.68 -19.88
N GLY A 19 -36.85 -4.19 -18.98
CA GLY A 19 -36.62 -4.12 -17.54
C GLY A 19 -35.32 -4.85 -17.23
N GLY A 20 -34.20 -4.15 -17.38
CA GLY A 20 -32.96 -4.56 -16.75
C GLY A 20 -33.20 -4.46 -15.26
N ALA A 21 -33.37 -5.59 -14.60
CA ALA A 21 -33.14 -5.69 -13.18
C ALA A 21 -31.76 -5.09 -12.95
N ALA A 22 -31.72 -3.91 -12.33
CA ALA A 22 -30.50 -3.39 -11.75
C ALA A 22 -30.05 -4.48 -10.78
N VAL A 23 -29.05 -5.26 -11.17
CA VAL A 23 -28.21 -6.00 -10.24
C VAL A 23 -27.73 -4.91 -9.30
N GLY A 24 -28.36 -4.82 -8.13
CA GLY A 24 -28.11 -3.79 -7.16
C GLY A 24 -26.66 -3.88 -6.78
N GLY A 25 -25.82 -3.08 -7.43
CA GLY A 25 -24.43 -2.91 -7.06
C GLY A 25 -24.46 -2.52 -5.60
N ARG A 26 -24.02 -3.42 -4.72
CA ARG A 26 -23.88 -3.10 -3.31
C ARG A 26 -22.99 -1.86 -3.26
N ILE A 27 -23.57 -0.74 -2.81
CA ILE A 27 -22.80 0.48 -2.61
C ILE A 27 -21.91 0.19 -1.40
N HIS A 28 -20.66 -0.17 -1.66
CA HIS A 28 -19.69 -0.41 -0.60
C HIS A 28 -19.20 0.93 -0.07
N ARG A 29 -19.52 1.22 1.20
CA ARG A 29 -19.02 2.42 1.88
C ARG A 29 -17.54 2.22 2.20
N ARG A 30 -16.66 3.08 1.66
CA ARG A 30 -15.25 3.14 2.07
C ARG A 30 -15.11 3.85 3.41
N LYS A 31 -14.11 3.45 4.19
CA LYS A 31 -13.70 4.08 5.44
C LYS A 31 -12.19 3.87 5.62
N THR A 32 -11.53 4.86 6.22
CA THR A 32 -10.16 4.72 6.72
C THR A 32 -10.16 3.94 8.04
N HIS A 33 -9.43 2.84 8.05
CA HIS A 33 -9.22 1.99 9.22
C HIS A 33 -7.91 2.36 9.90
N VAL A 34 -7.91 2.39 11.23
CA VAL A 34 -6.73 2.57 12.07
C VAL A 34 -6.70 1.38 13.03
N ILE A 35 -5.66 0.55 12.94
CA ILE A 35 -5.50 -0.68 13.71
C ILE A 35 -4.22 -0.55 14.55
N PRO A 36 -4.33 -0.46 15.89
CA PRO A 36 -3.17 -0.56 16.77
C PRO A 36 -2.54 -1.95 16.70
N PHE A 37 -1.21 -2.02 16.74
CA PHE A 37 -0.48 -3.27 16.83
C PHE A 37 0.81 -3.11 17.65
N SER A 38 1.44 -4.23 18.00
CA SER A 38 2.75 -4.26 18.65
C SER A 38 3.85 -4.54 17.63
N ASP A 39 4.89 -3.71 17.60
CA ASP A 39 6.10 -3.97 16.81
C ASP A 39 6.85 -5.22 17.35
N HIS A 40 7.90 -5.64 16.65
CA HIS A 40 8.73 -6.78 17.08
C HIS A 40 9.34 -6.65 18.49
N ALA A 41 9.42 -5.43 19.03
CA ALA A 41 9.92 -5.15 20.38
C ALA A 41 8.78 -5.00 21.41
N GLY A 42 7.53 -5.20 21.01
CA GLY A 42 6.36 -5.06 21.87
C GLY A 42 5.88 -3.62 22.07
N ARG A 43 6.43 -2.64 21.33
CA ARG A 43 6.01 -1.23 21.42
C ARG A 43 4.79 -0.97 20.57
N SER A 44 4.00 0.01 20.98
CA SER A 44 2.81 0.44 20.24
C SER A 44 3.17 1.01 18.88
N ALA A 45 2.48 0.55 17.86
CA ALA A 45 2.51 1.02 16.48
C ALA A 45 1.09 1.10 15.93
N LEU A 46 0.91 1.81 14.81
CA LEU A 46 -0.39 2.01 14.18
C LEU A 46 -0.35 1.62 12.72
N MET A 47 -1.36 0.90 12.26
CA MET A 47 -1.57 0.58 10.85
C MET A 47 -2.75 1.41 10.35
N VAL A 48 -2.58 2.12 9.22
CA VAL A 48 -3.65 2.95 8.63
C VAL A 48 -3.79 2.72 7.13
N PHE A 49 -5.03 2.54 6.68
CA PHE A 49 -5.37 2.26 5.28
C PHE A 49 -6.85 2.51 5.00
N ASP A 50 -7.21 2.63 3.73
CA ASP A 50 -8.62 2.64 3.31
C ASP A 50 -9.09 1.24 2.91
N SER A 51 -10.27 0.86 3.39
CA SER A 51 -10.96 -0.32 2.87
C SER A 51 -12.48 -0.13 2.97
N TRP A 52 -13.25 -1.16 2.65
CA TRP A 52 -14.68 -1.18 2.89
C TRP A 52 -14.99 -1.28 4.38
N VAL A 53 -16.10 -0.68 4.81
CA VAL A 53 -16.56 -0.79 6.20
C VAL A 53 -16.81 -2.26 6.57
N THR A 54 -17.26 -3.08 5.63
CA THR A 54 -17.62 -4.49 5.84
C THR A 54 -16.44 -5.46 5.70
N SER A 55 -15.30 -5.01 5.18
CA SER A 55 -14.09 -5.82 5.01
C SER A 55 -12.87 -4.98 5.39
N PRO A 56 -12.45 -5.00 6.66
CA PRO A 56 -11.28 -4.27 7.13
C PRO A 56 -9.95 -4.96 6.77
N LEU A 57 -9.88 -5.63 5.61
CA LEU A 57 -8.68 -6.33 5.17
C LEU A 57 -7.58 -5.31 4.79
N PRO A 58 -6.43 -5.27 5.48
CA PRO A 58 -5.34 -4.36 5.14
C PRO A 58 -4.70 -4.70 3.79
N PRO A 59 -4.37 -3.72 2.94
CA PRO A 59 -3.58 -3.95 1.73
C PRO A 59 -2.21 -4.55 2.05
N LEU A 60 -1.66 -5.38 1.15
CA LEU A 60 -0.35 -6.01 1.34
C LEU A 60 0.81 -5.04 1.13
N PHE A 61 0.66 -4.09 0.19
CA PHE A 61 1.70 -3.12 -0.10
C PHE A 61 1.72 -2.02 0.98
N ALA A 62 2.78 -2.01 1.78
CA ALA A 62 2.90 -1.14 2.94
C ALA A 62 4.11 -0.21 2.83
N PHE A 63 4.03 0.96 3.44
CA PHE A 63 5.16 1.84 3.69
C PHE A 63 5.36 2.05 5.18
N ALA A 64 6.61 2.00 5.63
CA ALA A 64 6.97 2.29 7.01
C ALA A 64 7.19 3.80 7.20
N VAL A 65 6.45 4.41 8.14
CA VAL A 65 6.58 5.81 8.52
C VAL A 65 6.96 5.89 10.01
N TYR A 66 8.10 6.50 10.31
CA TYR A 66 8.65 6.60 11.65
C TYR A 66 8.45 8.02 12.18
N PHE A 67 7.82 8.16 13.34
CA PHE A 67 7.85 9.40 14.12
C PHE A 67 8.94 9.27 15.18
N THR A 68 9.90 10.19 15.18
CA THR A 68 11.10 10.07 16.02
C THR A 68 11.30 11.20 17.02
N HIS A 69 10.38 12.16 17.06
CA HIS A 69 10.42 13.21 18.07
C HIS A 69 9.99 12.67 19.45
N PRO A 70 10.70 12.98 20.55
CA PRO A 70 10.40 12.44 21.89
C PRO A 70 8.98 12.69 22.42
N GLN A 71 8.34 13.77 21.96
CA GLN A 71 6.99 14.14 22.39
C GLN A 71 5.87 13.49 21.54
N VAL A 72 6.24 12.77 20.48
CA VAL A 72 5.28 12.16 19.57
C VAL A 72 4.98 10.73 20.01
N THR A 73 3.69 10.43 20.20
CA THR A 73 3.17 9.16 20.71
C THR A 73 2.02 8.67 19.83
N PRO A 74 1.60 7.40 19.94
CA PRO A 74 0.41 6.90 19.23
C PRO A 74 -0.86 7.71 19.49
N GLU A 75 -0.98 8.32 20.67
CA GLU A 75 -2.14 9.11 21.07
C GLU A 75 -2.12 10.53 20.49
N THR A 76 -0.94 11.08 20.20
CA THR A 76 -0.80 12.45 19.68
C THR A 76 -0.79 12.49 18.16
N VAL A 77 -0.33 11.42 17.49
CA VAL A 77 -0.39 11.32 16.03
C VAL A 77 -1.82 11.12 15.57
N LYS A 78 -2.17 11.79 14.47
CA LYS A 78 -3.45 11.63 13.80
C LYS A 78 -3.23 10.80 12.52
N PRO A 79 -3.24 9.45 12.59
CA PRO A 79 -2.84 8.59 11.48
C PRO A 79 -3.71 8.77 10.23
N VAL A 80 -4.99 9.12 10.40
CA VAL A 80 -5.89 9.44 9.28
C VAL A 80 -5.42 10.69 8.54
N GLU A 81 -5.02 11.74 9.26
CA GLU A 81 -4.49 12.96 8.63
C GLU A 81 -3.15 12.69 7.92
N VAL A 82 -2.32 11.79 8.45
CA VAL A 82 -1.07 11.36 7.79
C VAL A 82 -1.37 10.64 6.47
N LEU A 83 -2.28 9.67 6.45
CA LEU A 83 -2.66 8.98 5.21
C LEU A 83 -3.29 9.93 4.19
N GLU A 84 -4.15 10.85 4.65
CA GLU A 84 -4.76 11.84 3.78
C GLU A 84 -3.73 12.82 3.19
N ALA A 85 -2.68 13.18 3.94
CA ALA A 85 -1.58 13.98 3.43
C ALA A 85 -0.79 13.25 2.33
N VAL A 86 -0.53 11.96 2.48
CA VAL A 86 0.11 11.11 1.45
C VAL A 86 -0.75 11.07 0.18
N LYS A 87 -2.06 10.91 0.31
CA LYS A 87 -2.96 10.72 -0.83
C LYS A 87 -3.28 12.03 -1.54
N ARG A 88 -3.44 13.12 -0.81
CA ARG A 88 -3.92 14.40 -1.34
C ARG A 88 -3.07 14.85 -2.53
N ARG A 89 -3.73 15.10 -3.66
CA ARG A 89 -3.11 15.60 -4.90
C ARG A 89 -2.05 14.64 -5.47
N THR A 90 -2.17 13.36 -5.16
CA THR A 90 -1.35 12.30 -5.77
C THR A 90 -2.24 11.31 -6.52
N PRO A 91 -1.69 10.55 -7.48
CA PRO A 91 -2.43 9.46 -8.09
C PRO A 91 -2.89 8.38 -7.09
N ILE A 92 -2.22 8.23 -5.93
CA ILE A 92 -2.52 7.21 -4.91
C ILE A 92 -4.00 7.21 -4.53
N GLU A 93 -4.61 8.39 -4.40
CA GLU A 93 -6.02 8.55 -4.01
C GLU A 93 -6.98 7.69 -4.86
N SER A 94 -6.63 7.46 -6.13
CA SER A 94 -7.47 6.78 -7.11
C SER A 94 -6.94 5.42 -7.57
N CYS A 95 -5.62 5.19 -7.58
CA CYS A 95 -5.03 4.01 -8.22
C CYS A 95 -4.65 2.88 -7.27
N CYS A 96 -4.42 3.21 -6.01
CA CYS A 96 -3.41 2.48 -5.25
C CYS A 96 -3.92 2.10 -3.86
N ALA A 97 -4.09 0.81 -3.62
CA ALA A 97 -4.44 0.28 -2.30
C ALA A 97 -3.15 0.12 -1.49
N ILE A 98 -2.74 1.19 -0.81
CA ILE A 98 -1.58 1.16 0.08
C ILE A 98 -1.99 1.13 1.55
N ARG A 99 -1.03 0.74 2.37
CA ARG A 99 -1.10 0.80 3.83
C ARG A 99 0.10 1.56 4.37
N LEU A 100 -0.08 2.30 5.46
CA LEU A 100 1.02 2.87 6.22
C LEU A 100 1.14 2.11 7.55
N ASP A 101 2.34 1.61 7.82
CA ASP A 101 2.73 1.10 9.13
C ASP A 101 3.52 2.21 9.84
N ILE A 102 2.92 2.79 10.87
CA ILE A 102 3.42 3.95 11.62
C ILE A 102 4.06 3.49 12.91
N TYR A 103 5.34 3.83 13.08
CA TYR A 103 6.17 3.46 14.22
C TYR A 103 6.61 4.68 15.03
N PHE A 104 6.83 4.49 16.32
CA PHE A 104 7.23 5.54 17.26
C PHE A 104 8.59 5.17 17.86
N LEU A 105 9.64 5.82 17.37
CA LEU A 105 11.01 5.61 17.80
C LEU A 105 11.60 6.94 18.27
N PRO A 106 11.25 7.43 19.46
CA PRO A 106 11.83 8.65 19.98
C PRO A 106 13.34 8.47 20.09
N GLY A 107 14.09 9.23 19.29
CA GLY A 107 15.54 9.17 19.28
C GLY A 107 16.13 9.81 20.53
N SER A 108 17.38 9.49 20.86
CA SER A 108 18.16 10.31 21.80
C SER A 108 18.45 11.68 21.16
N ASP A 109 18.16 12.77 21.87
CA ASP A 109 18.32 14.14 21.39
C ASP A 109 19.72 14.39 20.80
N GLY A 110 19.80 14.53 19.48
CA GLY A 110 20.97 15.10 18.80
C GLY A 110 21.76 14.10 17.95
N ASP A 111 21.78 14.42 16.65
CA ASP A 111 22.78 14.05 15.65
C ASP A 111 22.67 12.67 15.00
N GLY A 112 22.42 12.66 13.67
CA GLY A 112 22.72 11.59 12.71
C GLY A 112 22.09 10.19 12.88
N GLY A 113 22.06 9.61 14.09
CA GLY A 113 21.80 8.19 14.36
C GLY A 113 20.35 7.73 14.20
N GLY A 114 19.38 8.66 14.17
CA GLY A 114 17.97 8.29 14.08
C GLY A 114 17.61 7.53 12.80
N ASP A 115 18.33 7.73 11.68
CA ASP A 115 18.08 6.98 10.44
C ASP A 115 18.56 5.52 10.57
N GLU A 116 19.71 5.30 11.20
CA GLU A 116 20.26 3.96 11.45
C GLU A 116 19.39 3.16 12.43
N GLU A 117 18.85 3.81 13.46
CA GLU A 117 17.90 3.21 14.39
C GLU A 117 16.61 2.78 13.69
N CYS A 118 16.05 3.63 12.82
CA CYS A 118 14.89 3.29 11.99
C CYS A 118 15.17 2.13 11.03
N ILE A 119 16.35 2.10 10.41
CA ILE A 119 16.77 0.99 9.53
C ILE A 119 16.92 -0.32 10.33
N ALA A 120 17.61 -0.28 11.47
CA ALA A 120 17.81 -1.44 12.33
C ALA A 120 16.47 -1.97 12.84
N HIS A 121 15.55 -1.07 13.21
CA HIS A 121 14.19 -1.41 13.57
C HIS A 121 13.45 -2.09 12.42
N TYR A 122 13.45 -1.49 11.23
CA TYR A 122 12.80 -2.04 10.04
C TYR A 122 13.28 -3.46 9.76
N ARG A 123 14.61 -3.70 9.81
CA ARG A 123 15.18 -5.04 9.54
C ARG A 123 14.70 -6.08 10.55
N LYS A 124 14.64 -5.75 11.84
CA LYS A 124 14.12 -6.64 12.88
C LYS A 124 12.62 -6.89 12.72
N GLU A 125 11.86 -5.86 12.37
CA GLU A 125 10.43 -5.98 12.07
C GLU A 125 10.18 -6.91 10.88
N LYS A 126 10.93 -6.72 9.78
CA LYS A 126 10.91 -7.61 8.60
C LYS A 126 11.26 -9.04 8.99
N ALA A 127 12.28 -9.24 9.82
CA ALA A 127 12.68 -10.58 10.27
C ALA A 127 11.60 -11.25 11.13
N ALA A 128 10.87 -10.50 11.96
CA ALA A 128 9.81 -11.02 12.81
C ALA A 128 8.52 -11.35 12.04
N ARG A 129 8.13 -10.49 11.10
CA ARG A 129 6.87 -10.63 10.35
C ARG A 129 7.00 -11.45 9.06
N GLY A 130 8.20 -11.53 8.51
CA GLY A 130 8.41 -11.97 7.13
C GLY A 130 7.91 -10.92 6.13
N ASP A 131 7.79 -11.32 4.88
CA ASP A 131 7.23 -10.50 3.80
C ASP A 131 5.84 -11.00 3.37
N TYR A 132 5.15 -10.20 2.53
CA TYR A 132 3.77 -10.49 2.15
C TYR A 132 3.59 -11.74 1.26
N THR A 133 4.67 -12.39 0.81
CA THR A 133 4.59 -13.52 -0.12
C THR A 133 3.89 -14.72 0.51
N ARG A 134 4.02 -14.90 1.83
CA ARG A 134 3.31 -15.92 2.59
C ARG A 134 1.80 -15.74 2.50
N GLN A 135 1.31 -14.52 2.64
CA GLN A 135 -0.13 -14.19 2.56
C GLN A 135 -0.69 -14.49 1.17
N ILE A 136 0.08 -14.22 0.12
CA ILE A 136 -0.29 -14.58 -1.25
C ILE A 136 -0.34 -16.10 -1.41
N GLN A 137 0.62 -16.84 -0.82
CA GLN A 137 0.62 -18.29 -0.85
C GLN A 137 -0.55 -18.90 -0.07
N ASP A 138 -0.86 -18.36 1.11
CA ASP A 138 -2.00 -18.81 1.93
C ASP A 138 -3.33 -18.59 1.19
N LEU A 139 -3.47 -17.47 0.49
CA LEU A 139 -4.61 -17.21 -0.39
C LEU A 139 -4.72 -18.27 -1.51
N LYS A 140 -3.62 -18.57 -2.20
CA LYS A 140 -3.59 -19.59 -3.27
C LYS A 140 -3.95 -20.98 -2.75
N ASN A 141 -3.40 -21.36 -1.59
CA ASN A 141 -3.68 -22.66 -0.98
C ASN A 141 -5.16 -22.79 -0.61
N SER A 142 -5.75 -21.75 -0.01
CA SER A 142 -7.17 -21.76 0.31
C SER A 142 -8.08 -21.84 -0.92
N ALA A 143 -7.63 -21.36 -2.08
CA ALA A 143 -8.39 -21.50 -3.33
C ALA A 143 -8.35 -22.94 -3.87
N ALA A 144 -7.26 -23.67 -3.65
CA ALA A 144 -7.15 -25.07 -4.04
C ALA A 144 -8.07 -25.98 -3.20
N ASP A 145 -8.17 -25.72 -1.90
CA ASP A 145 -9.06 -26.45 -0.99
C ASP A 145 -10.55 -26.28 -1.36
N ASP A 146 -10.93 -25.14 -1.93
CA ASP A 146 -12.29 -24.87 -2.40
C ASP A 146 -12.65 -25.72 -3.65
N VAL A 147 -11.66 -26.10 -4.48
CA VAL A 147 -11.86 -26.92 -5.69
C VAL A 147 -11.95 -28.42 -5.36
N ASP A 148 -11.17 -28.89 -4.39
CA ASP A 148 -11.21 -30.30 -3.96
C ASP A 148 -12.43 -30.61 -3.04
N GLY A 149 -13.08 -29.57 -2.50
CA GLY A 149 -14.25 -29.65 -1.63
C GLY A 149 -15.60 -29.85 -2.33
N GLU A 150 -15.68 -29.72 -3.65
CA GLU A 150 -16.96 -29.81 -4.39
C GLU A 150 -17.58 -31.22 -4.43
N GLN A 151 -16.91 -32.25 -3.91
CA GLN A 151 -17.47 -33.62 -3.78
C GLN A 151 -18.16 -33.91 -2.43
N GLN A 152 -18.25 -32.97 -1.50
CA GLN A 152 -19.02 -33.15 -0.24
C GLN A 152 -20.02 -32.02 -0.01
N GLN A 153 -21.11 -32.02 -0.78
CA GLN A 153 -22.31 -31.25 -0.44
C GLN A 153 -23.08 -31.92 0.70
N GLN A 154 -23.34 -31.17 1.78
CA GLN A 154 -24.64 -30.97 2.45
C GLN A 154 -24.46 -30.70 3.96
N GLY A 155 -24.84 -29.49 4.39
CA GLY A 155 -25.15 -29.18 5.79
C GLY A 155 -24.19 -28.21 6.47
N GLY A 156 -24.63 -26.96 6.61
CA GLY A 156 -24.00 -25.94 7.45
C GLY A 156 -23.39 -24.82 6.63
N ALA A 157 -24.00 -23.64 6.71
CA ALA A 157 -23.31 -22.39 6.42
C ALA A 157 -22.13 -22.31 7.40
N SER A 158 -20.96 -22.77 6.97
CA SER A 158 -19.75 -22.54 7.74
C SER A 158 -19.34 -21.10 7.47
N ASP A 159 -19.40 -20.30 8.53
CA ASP A 159 -18.58 -19.11 8.74
C ASP A 159 -17.11 -19.48 8.49
N ARG A 160 -16.71 -19.67 7.23
CA ARG A 160 -15.30 -19.74 6.80
C ARG A 160 -14.78 -18.34 6.47
N GLY A 161 -15.24 -17.34 7.22
CA GLY A 161 -14.39 -16.18 7.43
C GLY A 161 -13.14 -16.68 8.15
N ASN A 162 -11.96 -16.31 7.68
CA ASN A 162 -10.71 -16.62 8.35
C ASN A 162 -10.73 -16.02 9.77
N ASP A 163 -11.30 -16.76 10.72
CA ASP A 163 -11.40 -16.42 12.15
C ASP A 163 -10.07 -16.71 12.89
N CYS A 164 -9.01 -17.04 12.15
CA CYS A 164 -7.65 -16.99 12.67
C CYS A 164 -7.36 -15.56 13.11
N VAL A 165 -7.14 -15.38 14.41
CA VAL A 165 -6.78 -14.10 15.01
C VAL A 165 -5.50 -13.55 14.35
N GLY A 166 -5.69 -12.67 13.37
CA GLY A 166 -4.96 -11.42 13.14
C GLY A 166 -3.43 -11.49 13.04
N GLN A 167 -2.86 -12.31 12.15
CA GLN A 167 -1.45 -12.16 11.82
C GLN A 167 -1.26 -10.84 11.05
N LEU A 168 -0.31 -10.00 11.50
CA LEU A 168 0.02 -8.79 10.75
C LEU A 168 0.52 -9.17 9.36
N PRO A 169 0.11 -8.47 8.29
CA PRO A 169 0.62 -8.79 6.98
C PRO A 169 2.13 -8.57 6.94
N GLY A 170 2.85 -9.35 6.16
CA GLY A 170 4.30 -9.18 6.02
C GLY A 170 4.67 -7.82 5.43
N VAL A 171 5.96 -7.48 5.51
CA VAL A 171 6.49 -6.26 4.90
C VAL A 171 6.74 -6.44 3.40
N VAL A 172 7.05 -5.37 2.69
CA VAL A 172 7.35 -5.43 1.25
C VAL A 172 8.70 -6.16 0.98
N PRO A 173 8.72 -7.22 0.16
CA PRO A 173 9.92 -8.01 -0.15
C PRO A 173 11.06 -7.17 -0.72
N SER A 174 10.76 -6.27 -1.67
CA SER A 174 11.64 -5.31 -2.34
C SER A 174 10.81 -4.11 -2.81
N TYR A 175 11.35 -2.89 -2.76
CA TYR A 175 10.74 -1.71 -3.40
C TYR A 175 11.30 -1.42 -4.80
N ILE A 176 12.22 -2.25 -5.27
CA ILE A 176 12.74 -2.15 -6.64
C ILE A 176 11.70 -2.74 -7.57
N ASP A 177 11.12 -1.89 -8.40
CA ASP A 177 10.25 -2.29 -9.49
C ASP A 177 11.02 -2.40 -10.82
N THR A 178 11.79 -1.34 -11.15
CA THR A 178 12.62 -1.30 -12.34
C THR A 178 14.10 -1.23 -11.96
N PRO A 179 14.90 -2.28 -12.25
CA PRO A 179 16.30 -2.36 -11.81
C PRO A 179 17.20 -1.26 -12.42
N ASN A 180 16.74 -0.60 -13.49
CA ASN A 180 17.54 0.40 -14.21
C ASN A 180 17.54 1.78 -13.54
N SER A 181 16.72 2.01 -12.51
CA SER A 181 16.61 3.31 -11.83
C SER A 181 16.58 3.24 -10.30
N ASP A 182 16.40 2.05 -9.72
CA ASP A 182 16.38 1.85 -8.27
C ASP A 182 17.38 0.79 -7.82
N TYR A 183 18.33 1.19 -6.96
CA TYR A 183 19.44 0.35 -6.51
C TYR A 183 19.36 -0.04 -5.02
N TRP A 184 18.21 0.12 -4.38
CA TRP A 184 18.00 -0.20 -2.96
C TRP A 184 16.70 -0.97 -2.77
N HIS A 185 16.76 -2.14 -2.16
CA HIS A 185 15.60 -2.99 -1.94
C HIS A 185 14.61 -2.41 -0.94
N LYS A 186 15.02 -1.50 -0.07
CA LYS A 186 14.24 -1.04 1.07
C LYS A 186 14.14 0.46 1.11
N MET A 187 12.98 0.93 1.56
CA MET A 187 12.79 2.33 1.87
C MET A 187 11.91 2.54 3.09
N LEU A 188 12.10 3.68 3.76
CA LEU A 188 11.24 4.14 4.85
C LEU A 188 11.21 5.67 4.86
N PHE A 189 10.22 6.22 5.57
CA PHE A 189 10.10 7.65 5.81
C PHE A 189 10.25 7.93 7.31
N ARG A 190 11.03 8.95 7.68
CA ARG A 190 11.23 9.37 9.07
C ARG A 190 10.80 10.82 9.24
N TYR A 191 9.83 11.07 10.10
CA TYR A 191 9.37 12.39 10.48
C TYR A 191 9.95 12.80 11.84
N PRO A 192 10.86 13.79 11.90
CA PRO A 192 11.50 14.22 13.14
C PRO A 192 10.76 15.36 13.86
N GLY A 193 9.68 15.90 13.26
CA GLY A 193 8.95 17.05 13.80
C GLY A 193 8.15 16.73 15.06
N ALA A 194 7.93 17.76 15.88
CA ALA A 194 7.27 17.64 17.18
C ALA A 194 5.75 17.59 17.06
N ASP A 195 5.19 18.29 16.08
CA ASP A 195 3.75 18.34 15.84
C ASP A 195 3.45 18.26 14.35
N TRP A 196 3.14 17.04 13.91
CA TRP A 196 2.66 16.75 12.56
C TRP A 196 1.58 17.70 12.03
N SER A 197 0.73 18.24 12.90
CA SER A 197 -0.41 19.05 12.49
C SER A 197 -0.11 20.55 12.36
N THR A 198 0.93 21.04 13.03
CA THR A 198 1.24 22.48 13.12
C THR A 198 2.64 22.86 12.68
N ASP A 199 3.53 21.90 12.42
CA ASP A 199 4.87 22.18 11.90
C ASP A 199 4.77 22.91 10.54
N ASP A 200 5.39 24.10 10.47
CA ASP A 200 5.34 25.00 9.29
C ASP A 200 5.94 24.36 8.03
N GLU A 201 6.97 23.51 8.20
CA GLU A 201 7.60 22.74 7.14
C GLU A 201 7.70 21.27 7.55
N ARG A 202 6.77 20.44 7.08
CA ARG A 202 6.80 19.00 7.33
C ARG A 202 7.77 18.31 6.39
N LEU A 203 9.05 18.35 6.75
CA LEU A 203 10.10 17.64 6.03
C LEU A 203 10.30 16.25 6.63
N ALA A 204 9.95 15.22 5.86
CA ALA A 204 10.35 13.85 6.17
C ALA A 204 11.75 13.59 5.62
N ARG A 205 12.52 12.75 6.32
CA ARG A 205 13.67 12.09 5.72
C ARG A 205 13.19 10.87 4.97
N TYR A 206 13.51 10.82 3.69
CA TYR A 206 13.30 9.66 2.85
C TYR A 206 14.60 8.87 2.82
N VAL A 207 14.53 7.61 3.23
CA VAL A 207 15.69 6.75 3.47
C VAL A 207 15.58 5.52 2.58
N LYS A 208 16.55 5.32 1.68
CA LYS A 208 16.73 4.10 0.89
C LYS A 208 17.93 3.31 1.43
N PHE A 209 17.78 2.01 1.61
CA PHE A 209 18.79 1.14 2.21
C PHE A 209 18.67 -0.30 1.70
N ASP A 210 19.60 -1.16 2.11
CA ASP A 210 19.80 -2.50 1.53
C ASP A 210 20.06 -2.38 0.02
N ARG A 211 21.18 -1.74 -0.31
CA ARG A 211 21.67 -1.59 -1.69
C ARG A 211 21.75 -2.97 -2.37
N ILE A 212 21.39 -3.04 -3.65
CA ILE A 212 21.52 -4.26 -4.46
C ILE A 212 22.95 -4.80 -4.45
N SER A 213 23.10 -6.08 -4.77
CA SER A 213 24.41 -6.71 -4.92
C SER A 213 25.16 -6.20 -6.15
N GLU A 214 26.45 -6.49 -6.22
CA GLU A 214 27.27 -6.15 -7.40
C GLU A 214 26.77 -6.89 -8.64
N GLU A 215 26.35 -8.14 -8.48
CA GLU A 215 25.79 -8.96 -9.55
C GLU A 215 24.47 -8.40 -10.07
N GLU A 216 23.56 -7.99 -9.17
CA GLU A 216 22.30 -7.33 -9.54
C GLU A 216 22.56 -6.00 -10.26
N TYR A 217 23.53 -5.22 -9.80
CA TYR A 217 23.90 -3.96 -10.43
C TYR A 217 24.52 -4.16 -11.82
N ALA A 218 25.42 -5.14 -11.97
CA ALA A 218 26.04 -5.47 -13.24
C ALA A 218 25.00 -5.89 -14.27
N HIS A 219 23.98 -6.66 -13.85
CA HIS A 219 22.84 -7.02 -14.69
C HIS A 219 21.98 -5.81 -15.06
N ALA A 220 21.79 -4.86 -14.14
CA ALA A 220 20.94 -3.69 -14.37
C ALA A 220 21.59 -2.59 -15.24
N THR A 221 22.92 -2.54 -15.30
CA THR A 221 23.66 -1.42 -15.90
C THR A 221 24.59 -1.83 -17.04
N ASP A 222 24.49 -3.07 -17.52
CA ASP A 222 25.40 -3.66 -18.52
C ASP A 222 26.89 -3.51 -18.14
N GLY A 223 27.20 -3.59 -16.84
CA GLY A 223 28.58 -3.60 -16.32
C GLY A 223 29.24 -2.22 -16.14
N ASN A 224 28.49 -1.17 -15.80
CA ASN A 224 29.08 0.12 -15.42
C ASN A 224 29.82 0.03 -14.06
N ASP A 225 30.97 0.70 -13.91
CA ASP A 225 31.78 0.68 -12.68
C ASP A 225 31.25 1.63 -11.57
N GLU A 226 30.06 2.21 -11.74
CA GLU A 226 29.51 3.18 -10.79
C GLU A 226 28.89 2.54 -9.53
N PHE A 227 28.82 1.22 -9.45
CA PHE A 227 28.33 0.50 -8.27
C PHE A 227 29.05 0.96 -6.99
N TYR A 228 30.37 1.11 -7.05
CA TYR A 228 31.20 1.50 -5.90
C TYR A 228 30.97 2.95 -5.45
N ARG A 229 30.31 3.77 -6.27
CA ARG A 229 29.92 5.15 -5.91
C ARG A 229 28.58 5.23 -5.19
N LEU A 230 27.75 4.19 -5.30
CA LEU A 230 26.46 4.17 -4.62
C LEU A 230 26.65 3.97 -3.12
N PRO A 231 26.15 4.87 -2.25
CA PRO A 231 26.28 4.69 -0.82
C PRO A 231 25.42 3.51 -0.33
N PRO A 232 25.80 2.84 0.78
CA PRO A 232 25.02 1.74 1.34
C PRO A 232 23.62 2.18 1.82
N VAL A 233 23.51 3.44 2.23
CA VAL A 233 22.27 4.10 2.61
C VAL A 233 22.22 5.44 1.90
N TYR A 234 21.09 5.76 1.29
CA TYR A 234 20.85 7.05 0.64
C TYR A 234 19.73 7.78 1.37
N VAL A 235 20.00 9.00 1.84
CA VAL A 235 19.07 9.79 2.65
C VAL A 235 18.96 11.20 2.11
N TRP A 236 17.74 11.71 2.04
CA TRP A 236 17.48 13.11 1.75
C TRP A 236 16.19 13.58 2.40
N SER A 237 16.03 14.89 2.50
CA SER A 237 14.80 15.50 3.02
C SER A 237 13.82 15.70 1.88
N MET A 238 12.54 15.47 2.17
CA MET A 238 11.45 15.56 1.20
C MET A 238 10.22 16.18 1.89
N PRO A 239 9.52 17.13 1.25
CA PRO A 239 8.23 17.60 1.72
C PRO A 239 7.25 16.44 1.88
N PHE A 240 6.42 16.47 2.92
CA PHE A 240 5.49 15.36 3.13
C PHE A 240 4.27 15.45 2.20
N GLN A 241 3.71 16.64 2.02
CA GLN A 241 2.62 16.90 1.07
C GLN A 241 2.91 18.09 0.16
N GLU A 242 2.14 18.23 -0.92
CA GLU A 242 2.32 19.27 -1.95
C GLU A 242 2.41 20.69 -1.36
N SER A 243 1.61 21.02 -0.34
CA SER A 243 1.64 22.36 0.27
C SER A 243 2.93 22.68 0.99
N ASP A 244 3.72 21.66 1.33
CA ASP A 244 4.98 21.79 2.04
C ASP A 244 6.16 21.94 1.05
N THR A 245 5.88 21.90 -0.26
CA THR A 245 6.89 22.10 -1.31
C THR A 245 7.28 23.58 -1.43
N THR A 246 8.54 23.82 -1.74
CA THR A 246 9.09 25.18 -1.92
C THR A 246 9.16 25.59 -3.39
N ARG A 247 9.08 24.61 -4.30
CA ARG A 247 9.21 24.81 -5.74
C ARG A 247 8.13 24.06 -6.51
N PRO A 248 7.56 24.65 -7.58
CA PRO A 248 6.67 23.92 -8.48
C PRO A 248 7.35 22.66 -9.06
N GLY A 249 6.68 21.52 -8.95
CA GLY A 249 7.18 20.24 -9.46
C GLY A 249 8.15 19.50 -8.54
N GLU A 250 8.37 19.99 -7.31
CA GLU A 250 9.11 19.25 -6.29
C GLU A 250 8.34 17.98 -5.88
N THR A 251 9.04 16.84 -5.85
CA THR A 251 8.48 15.57 -5.38
C THR A 251 8.29 15.62 -3.87
N PHE A 252 7.18 15.06 -3.39
CA PHE A 252 6.86 14.91 -1.97
C PHE A 252 6.54 13.44 -1.64
N VAL A 253 6.42 13.11 -0.35
CA VAL A 253 6.32 11.72 0.14
C VAL A 253 5.24 10.91 -0.59
N GLY A 254 4.07 11.50 -0.81
CA GLY A 254 2.99 10.83 -1.53
C GLY A 254 3.33 10.49 -2.99
N MET A 255 4.07 11.35 -3.69
CA MET A 255 4.55 11.03 -5.05
C MET A 255 5.62 9.95 -5.04
N ALA A 256 6.56 9.98 -4.08
CA ALA A 256 7.57 8.94 -3.95
C ALA A 256 6.96 7.56 -3.61
N MET A 257 5.92 7.54 -2.77
CA MET A 257 5.15 6.32 -2.48
C MET A 257 4.38 5.84 -3.72
N PHE A 258 3.85 6.75 -4.54
CA PHE A 258 3.19 6.38 -5.79
C PHE A 258 4.18 5.70 -6.73
N ASP A 259 5.32 6.33 -7.00
CA ASP A 259 6.33 5.83 -7.93
C ASP A 259 6.83 4.43 -7.50
N ALA A 260 7.04 4.22 -6.19
CA ALA A 260 7.48 2.93 -5.66
C ALA A 260 6.40 1.85 -5.68
N ALA A 261 5.12 2.23 -5.56
CA ALA A 261 4.04 1.26 -5.44
C ALA A 261 3.38 0.94 -6.78
N HIS A 262 3.27 1.92 -7.68
CA HIS A 262 2.40 1.85 -8.86
C HIS A 262 2.62 0.58 -9.69
N ALA A 263 3.87 0.26 -10.01
CA ALA A 263 4.17 -0.85 -10.90
C ALA A 263 4.18 -2.22 -10.18
N MET A 264 4.72 -2.34 -8.95
CA MET A 264 4.65 -3.61 -8.21
C MET A 264 3.22 -3.96 -7.74
N MET A 265 2.40 -2.95 -7.43
CA MET A 265 1.02 -3.19 -7.03
C MET A 265 0.16 -3.67 -8.19
N GLU A 266 0.34 -3.12 -9.40
CA GLU A 266 -0.35 -3.61 -10.59
C GLU A 266 -0.02 -5.07 -10.88
N ASN A 267 1.21 -5.50 -10.57
CA ASN A 267 1.70 -6.81 -10.95
C ASN A 267 1.45 -7.93 -9.91
N GLU A 268 1.46 -7.64 -8.60
CA GLU A 268 1.48 -8.72 -7.59
C GLU A 268 0.54 -8.53 -6.39
N ALA A 269 0.67 -7.40 -5.69
CA ALA A 269 0.07 -7.24 -4.37
C ALA A 269 -1.43 -6.88 -4.42
N ASN A 270 -1.86 -6.04 -5.38
CA ASN A 270 -3.26 -5.61 -5.44
C ASN A 270 -4.18 -6.74 -5.86
N SER A 271 -3.82 -7.54 -6.86
CA SER A 271 -4.66 -8.63 -7.37
C SER A 271 -5.02 -9.62 -6.25
N SER A 272 -4.01 -10.05 -5.48
CA SER A 272 -4.17 -10.94 -4.34
C SER A 272 -5.03 -10.30 -3.23
N TRP A 273 -4.82 -9.02 -2.92
CA TRP A 273 -5.64 -8.34 -1.92
C TRP A 273 -7.10 -8.18 -2.36
N TYR A 274 -7.34 -7.81 -3.62
CA TYR A 274 -8.69 -7.74 -4.19
C TYR A 274 -9.38 -9.10 -4.13
N GLU A 275 -8.70 -10.17 -4.54
CA GLU A 275 -9.24 -11.53 -4.49
C GLU A 275 -9.59 -11.95 -3.06
N ALA A 276 -8.68 -11.81 -2.10
CA ALA A 276 -8.93 -12.11 -0.70
C ALA A 276 -10.15 -11.35 -0.16
N ARG A 277 -10.26 -10.05 -0.50
CA ARG A 277 -11.38 -9.21 -0.13
C ARG A 277 -12.71 -9.68 -0.73
N GLU A 278 -12.73 -10.02 -2.03
CA GLU A 278 -13.93 -10.54 -2.70
C GLU A 278 -14.35 -11.91 -2.14
N ARG A 279 -13.39 -12.71 -1.68
CA ARG A 279 -13.61 -13.96 -0.93
C ARG A 279 -14.06 -13.73 0.52
N GLY A 280 -14.22 -12.48 0.95
CA GLY A 280 -14.76 -12.13 2.26
C GLY A 280 -13.74 -12.16 3.40
N TRP A 281 -12.44 -12.20 3.11
CA TRP A 281 -11.40 -12.12 4.13
C TRP A 281 -11.48 -10.78 4.85
N LYS A 282 -11.26 -10.81 6.17
CA LYS A 282 -11.26 -9.64 7.05
C LYS A 282 -9.88 -9.36 7.65
N SER A 283 -9.02 -10.37 7.65
CA SER A 283 -7.62 -10.36 8.05
C SER A 283 -6.85 -11.34 7.17
N TRP A 284 -5.52 -11.22 7.18
CA TRP A 284 -4.61 -12.19 6.56
C TRP A 284 -4.31 -13.33 7.51
#